data_AF-A0A7X8EN41-F1
#
_entry.id   AF-A0A7X8EN41-F1
#
_cell.length_a   1.000
_cell.length_b   1.000
_cell.length_c   1.000
_cell.angle_alpha   90.00
_cell.angle_beta   90.00
_cell.angle_gamma   90.00
#
_symmetry.space_group_name_H-M   'P 1'
#
loop_
_entity.id
_entity.type
_entity.pdbx_description
1 polymer ?
#
loop_
_entity_poly.entity_id
_entity_poly.type
_entity_poly.pdbx_seq_one_letter_code
_entity_poly.pdbx_strand_id
1 'polypeptide(L)'
;LGGASMPPLPSFANWRFPKSVFGALLASFLLLLFPGAEGDWSLPQRIGLNVRMLVNILFLLQGLSLFWHFLGRGEGAGRRTGRILRPAVIIAAVFIPALSTFTVMAGIADMWLDFRTRFRRND
;
A
#
# COMPACT_ATOMS: atom_id res chain seq x y z
N LEU A 1 -0.44 -3.25 -36.94
CA LEU A 1 -0.31 -2.19 -35.92
C LEU A 1 -0.06 -2.87 -34.58
N GLY A 2 1.18 -2.95 -34.10
CA GLY A 2 1.46 -3.78 -32.91
C GLY A 2 2.88 -3.68 -32.35
N GLY A 3 3.55 -2.55 -32.53
CA GLY A 3 4.93 -2.31 -32.10
C GLY A 3 5.06 -1.22 -31.05
N ALA A 4 4.00 -0.92 -30.29
CA ALA A 4 4.14 0.00 -29.16
C ALA A 4 4.83 -0.76 -28.02
N SER A 5 6.14 -0.55 -27.84
CA SER A 5 6.84 -0.95 -26.62
C SER A 5 6.05 -0.45 -25.43
N MET A 6 5.55 -1.36 -24.60
CA MET A 6 4.89 -0.98 -23.36
C MET A 6 5.87 -0.14 -22.54
N PRO A 7 5.41 0.98 -21.94
CA PRO A 7 6.26 1.73 -21.04
C PRO A 7 6.76 0.79 -19.94
N PRO A 8 8.04 0.87 -19.57
CA PRO A 8 8.59 0.03 -18.52
C PRO A 8 7.78 0.24 -17.23
N LEU A 9 7.56 -0.86 -16.50
CA LEU A 9 6.91 -0.80 -15.19
C LEU A 9 7.65 0.21 -14.30
N PRO A 10 6.92 1.09 -13.59
CA PRO A 10 7.55 2.05 -12.70
C PRO A 10 8.34 1.30 -11.62
N SER A 11 9.47 1.86 -11.21
CA SER A 11 10.23 1.33 -10.09
C SER A 11 9.35 1.26 -8.84
N PHE A 12 9.63 0.30 -7.94
CA PHE A 12 8.82 0.10 -6.73
C PHE A 12 8.66 1.38 -5.89
N ALA A 13 9.68 2.25 -5.90
CA ALA A 13 9.63 3.59 -5.29
C ALA A 13 8.45 4.42 -5.80
N ASN A 14 8.06 4.28 -7.07
CA ASN A 14 7.04 5.09 -7.74
C ASN A 14 5.67 4.41 -7.83
N TRP A 15 5.47 3.29 -7.14
CA TRP A 15 4.17 2.63 -7.12
C TRP A 15 3.14 3.50 -6.40
N ARG A 16 2.02 3.73 -7.09
CA ARG A 16 0.91 4.54 -6.60
C ARG A 16 -0.40 3.87 -6.98
N PHE A 17 -1.18 3.54 -5.98
CA PHE A 17 -2.52 3.00 -6.19
C PHE A 17 -3.57 4.12 -6.30
N PRO A 18 -4.70 3.89 -7.00
CA PRO A 18 -5.75 4.88 -7.17
C PRO A 18 -6.60 5.07 -5.90
N LYS A 19 -7.14 6.27 -5.70
CA LYS A 19 -8.00 6.61 -4.54
C LYS A 19 -9.28 5.76 -4.44
N SER A 20 -9.69 5.11 -5.52
CA SER A 20 -10.82 4.16 -5.54
C SER A 20 -10.61 2.96 -4.59
N VAL A 21 -9.36 2.61 -4.25
CA VAL A 21 -9.06 1.57 -3.26
C VAL A 21 -9.61 1.94 -1.87
N PHE A 22 -9.68 3.23 -1.54
CA PHE A 22 -10.35 3.69 -0.32
C PHE A 22 -11.86 3.45 -0.36
N GLY A 23 -12.49 3.67 -1.52
CA GLY A 23 -13.89 3.31 -1.74
C GLY A 23 -14.13 1.81 -1.58
N ALA A 24 -13.19 0.98 -2.04
CA ALA A 24 -13.24 -0.47 -1.84
C ALA A 24 -13.10 -0.86 -0.36
N LEU A 25 -12.28 -0.14 0.42
CA LEU A 25 -12.23 -0.32 1.89
C LEU A 25 -13.60 -0.03 2.52
N LEU A 26 -14.23 1.09 2.17
CA LEU A 26 -15.54 1.46 2.69
C LEU A 26 -16.61 0.43 2.29
N ALA A 27 -16.62 0.02 1.02
CA ALA A 27 -17.52 -1.02 0.52
C ALA A 27 -17.32 -2.34 1.29
N SER A 28 -16.08 -2.71 1.60
CA SER A 28 -15.80 -3.92 2.40
C SER A 28 -16.42 -3.86 3.79
N PHE A 29 -16.39 -2.70 4.46
CA PHE A 29 -17.05 -2.52 5.75
C PHE A 29 -18.57 -2.58 5.63
N LEU A 30 -19.15 -1.94 4.61
CA LEU A 30 -20.59 -1.98 4.35
C LEU A 30 -21.08 -3.42 4.10
N LEU A 31 -20.33 -4.21 3.35
CA LEU A 31 -20.64 -5.61 3.08
C LEU A 31 -20.62 -6.50 4.33
N LEU A 32 -19.84 -6.14 5.35
CA LEU A 32 -19.79 -6.86 6.63
C LEU A 32 -20.99 -6.53 7.54
N LEU A 33 -21.72 -5.45 7.30
CA LEU A 33 -22.92 -5.08 8.06
C LEU A 33 -24.15 -5.91 7.67
N PHE A 34 -24.11 -6.62 6.55
CA PHE A 34 -25.22 -7.47 6.13
C PHE A 34 -25.33 -8.68 7.06
N PRO A 35 -26.53 -9.00 7.59
CA PRO A 35 -26.72 -10.13 8.48
C PRO A 35 -26.41 -11.46 7.78
N GLY A 36 -25.83 -12.39 8.55
CA GLY A 36 -25.68 -13.79 8.19
C GLY A 36 -26.97 -14.57 8.45
N ALA A 37 -27.14 -15.72 7.79
CA ALA A 37 -28.04 -16.73 8.32
C ALA A 37 -27.43 -17.30 9.62
N GLU A 38 -28.25 -17.75 10.56
CA GLU A 38 -27.76 -18.25 11.86
C GLU A 38 -26.68 -19.33 11.65
N GLY A 39 -25.46 -19.04 12.11
CA GLY A 39 -24.32 -19.96 12.08
C GLY A 39 -23.45 -19.93 10.81
N ASP A 40 -23.79 -19.18 9.76
CA ASP A 40 -22.96 -19.08 8.54
C ASP A 40 -22.70 -17.63 8.08
N TRP A 41 -21.51 -17.44 7.50
CA TRP A 41 -21.11 -16.20 6.85
C TRP A 41 -21.93 -15.99 5.59
N SER A 42 -22.70 -14.90 5.52
CA SER A 42 -23.43 -14.56 4.30
C SER A 42 -22.47 -14.26 3.14
N LEU A 43 -22.92 -14.47 1.90
CA LEU A 43 -22.15 -14.17 0.70
C LEU A 43 -21.58 -12.73 0.71
N PRO A 44 -22.34 -11.68 1.09
CA PRO A 44 -21.80 -10.32 1.25
C PRO A 44 -20.64 -10.26 2.25
N GLN A 45 -20.75 -10.90 3.41
CA GLN A 45 -19.69 -10.87 4.42
C GLN A 45 -18.41 -11.55 3.90
N ARG A 46 -18.53 -12.68 3.19
CA ARG A 46 -17.39 -13.37 2.56
C ARG A 46 -16.70 -12.49 1.53
N ILE A 47 -17.47 -11.81 0.68
CA ILE A 47 -16.94 -10.85 -0.30
C ILE A 47 -16.27 -9.69 0.42
N GLY A 48 -16.92 -9.10 1.42
CA GLY A 48 -16.39 -8.00 2.22
C GLY A 48 -15.05 -8.35 2.87
N LEU A 49 -14.92 -9.54 3.45
CA LEU A 49 -13.67 -10.03 4.05
C LEU A 49 -12.54 -10.15 3.03
N ASN A 50 -12.82 -10.75 1.87
CA ASN A 50 -11.81 -10.93 0.81
C ASN A 50 -11.39 -9.58 0.21
N VAL A 51 -12.35 -8.69 -0.07
CA VAL A 51 -12.06 -7.33 -0.53
C VAL A 51 -11.21 -6.59 0.49
N ARG A 52 -11.54 -6.69 1.78
CA ARG A 52 -10.76 -6.08 2.86
C ARG A 52 -9.33 -6.60 2.91
N MET A 53 -9.13 -7.92 2.76
CA MET A 53 -7.79 -8.51 2.69
C MET A 53 -6.99 -7.96 1.51
N LEU A 54 -7.58 -7.93 0.30
CA LEU A 54 -6.94 -7.39 -0.90
C LEU A 54 -6.57 -5.92 -0.72
N VAL A 55 -7.51 -5.12 -0.22
CA VAL A 55 -7.31 -3.68 0.02
C VAL A 55 -6.20 -3.43 1.05
N ASN A 56 -6.14 -4.23 2.13
CA ASN A 56 -5.06 -4.15 3.11
C ASN A 56 -3.69 -4.46 2.48
N ILE A 57 -3.60 -5.47 1.61
CA ILE A 57 -2.37 -5.77 0.88
C ILE A 57 -1.96 -4.59 -0.01
N LEU A 58 -2.91 -3.97 -0.72
CA LEU A 58 -2.63 -2.79 -1.54
C LEU A 58 -2.12 -1.61 -0.71
N PHE A 59 -2.71 -1.34 0.46
CA PHE A 59 -2.23 -0.28 1.35
C PHE A 59 -0.85 -0.59 1.93
N LEU A 60 -0.59 -1.85 2.28
CA LEU A 60 0.75 -2.29 2.72
C LEU A 60 1.78 -2.03 1.62
N LEU A 61 1.49 -2.43 0.38
CA LEU A 61 2.38 -2.19 -0.76
C LEU A 61 2.60 -0.69 -1.02
N GLN A 62 1.56 0.14 -0.89
CA GLN A 62 1.67 1.60 -0.99
C GLN A 62 2.61 2.16 0.09
N GLY A 63 2.45 1.73 1.34
CA GLY A 63 3.30 2.14 2.45
C GLY A 63 4.75 1.69 2.28
N LEU A 64 4.97 0.46 1.83
CA LEU A 64 6.31 -0.06 1.52
C LEU A 64 6.97 0.72 0.39
N SER A 65 6.22 1.08 -0.66
CA SER A 65 6.70 1.96 -1.73
C SER A 65 7.14 3.31 -1.18
N LEU A 66 6.38 3.88 -0.23
CA LEU A 66 6.70 5.14 0.44
C LEU A 66 8.00 5.04 1.23
N PHE A 67 8.14 4.02 2.07
CA PHE A 67 9.38 3.77 2.79
C PHE A 67 10.56 3.60 1.85
N TRP A 68 10.39 2.84 0.77
CA TRP A 68 11.44 2.65 -0.24
C TRP A 68 11.84 3.95 -0.93
N HIS A 69 10.88 4.83 -1.22
CA HIS A 69 11.14 6.16 -1.79
C HIS A 69 11.93 7.06 -0.84
N PHE A 70 11.56 7.12 0.44
CA PHE A 70 12.26 7.94 1.44
C PHE A 70 13.64 7.39 1.79
N LEU A 71 13.76 6.06 1.97
CA LEU A 71 15.06 5.40 2.13
C LEU A 71 15.92 5.52 0.86
N GLY A 72 15.28 5.67 -0.29
CA GLY A 72 15.85 5.97 -1.61
C GLY A 72 16.52 7.35 -1.68
N ARG A 73 15.84 8.39 -1.18
CA ARG A 73 16.34 9.78 -1.18
C ARG A 73 17.48 10.05 -0.19
N GLY A 74 17.62 9.25 0.86
CA GLY A 74 18.65 9.41 1.91
C GLY A 74 20.07 8.99 1.53
N GLU A 75 20.45 9.03 0.24
CA GLU A 75 21.72 8.50 -0.31
C GLU A 75 23.02 9.15 0.23
N GLY A 76 22.93 10.10 1.15
CA GLY A 76 24.07 10.64 1.90
C GLY A 76 24.59 9.73 3.02
N ALA A 77 23.76 8.86 3.61
CA ALA A 77 24.17 8.01 4.74
C ALA A 77 24.71 6.66 4.26
N GLY A 78 25.99 6.63 3.86
CA GLY A 78 26.78 5.42 3.63
C GLY A 78 26.17 4.41 2.65
N ARG A 79 26.55 4.48 1.37
CA ARG A 79 26.15 3.58 0.27
C ARG A 79 26.11 2.07 0.60
N ARG A 80 26.88 1.61 1.59
CA ARG A 80 26.93 0.21 2.04
C ARG A 80 25.86 -0.12 3.08
N THR A 81 25.56 0.80 4.00
CA THR A 81 24.55 0.65 5.07
C THR A 81 23.12 0.67 4.50
N GLY A 82 22.84 1.55 3.55
CA GLY A 82 21.54 1.62 2.89
C GLY A 82 21.16 0.35 2.11
N ARG A 83 22.13 -0.45 1.65
CA ARG A 83 21.86 -1.67 0.86
C ARG A 83 21.33 -2.83 1.72
N ILE A 84 21.69 -2.88 3.01
CA ILE A 84 21.25 -3.92 3.96
C ILE A 84 20.06 -3.43 4.79
N LEU A 85 20.08 -2.17 5.22
CA LEU A 85 18.97 -1.60 6.00
C LEU A 85 17.66 -1.53 5.20
N ARG A 86 17.71 -1.21 3.91
CA ARG A 86 16.50 -1.13 3.06
C ARG A 86 15.67 -2.43 3.06
N PRO A 87 16.23 -3.59 2.68
CA PRO A 87 15.48 -4.84 2.75
C PRO A 87 15.13 -5.24 4.18
N ALA A 88 16.00 -4.98 5.17
CA ALA A 88 15.71 -5.28 6.57
C ALA A 88 14.48 -4.51 7.09
N VAL A 89 14.34 -3.22 6.78
CA VAL A 89 13.18 -2.41 7.17
C VAL A 89 11.91 -2.90 6.47
N ILE A 90 11.98 -3.28 5.18
CA ILE A 90 10.84 -3.88 4.48
C ILE A 90 10.42 -5.20 5.11
N ILE A 91 11.37 -6.10 5.39
CA ILE A 91 11.10 -7.38 6.02
C ILE A 91 10.45 -7.14 7.40
N ALA A 92 11.04 -6.27 8.22
CA ALA A 92 10.46 -5.90 9.51
C ALA A 92 9.04 -5.33 9.37
N ALA A 93 8.80 -4.46 8.39
CA ALA A 93 7.49 -3.89 8.12
C ALA A 93 6.43 -4.93 7.74
N VAL A 94 6.81 -6.03 7.09
CA VAL A 94 5.87 -7.09 6.71
C VAL A 94 5.63 -8.08 7.85
N PHE A 95 6.69 -8.49 8.57
CA PHE A 95 6.62 -9.57 9.55
C PHE A 95 6.31 -9.11 10.98
N ILE A 96 6.53 -7.83 11.31
CA ILE A 96 6.18 -7.28 12.63
C ILE A 96 4.77 -6.68 12.54
N PRO A 97 3.75 -7.24 13.24
CA PRO A 97 2.36 -6.81 13.09
C PRO A 97 2.13 -5.31 13.35
N ALA A 98 2.83 -4.76 14.35
CA ALA A 98 2.77 -3.34 14.67
C ALA A 98 3.28 -2.48 13.49
N LEU A 99 4.45 -2.82 12.94
CA LEU A 99 5.02 -2.10 11.80
C LEU A 99 4.18 -2.26 10.54
N SER A 100 3.59 -3.43 10.31
CA SER A 100 2.66 -3.69 9.21
C SER A 100 1.44 -2.77 9.30
N THR A 101 0.88 -2.62 10.50
CA THR A 101 -0.22 -1.69 10.76
C THR A 101 0.18 -0.24 10.46
N PHE A 102 1.34 0.20 10.96
CA PHE A 102 1.87 1.54 10.65
C PHE A 102 2.12 1.73 9.14
N THR A 103 2.58 0.70 8.45
CA THR A 103 2.84 0.72 7.00
C THR A 103 1.54 0.86 6.21
N VAL A 104 0.50 0.12 6.57
CA VAL A 104 -0.85 0.25 5.99
C VAL A 104 -1.39 1.67 6.23
N MET A 105 -1.29 2.19 7.46
CA MET A 105 -1.73 3.55 7.76
C MET A 105 -0.95 4.60 6.97
N ALA A 106 0.38 4.45 6.82
CA ALA A 106 1.20 5.32 5.99
C ALA A 106 0.80 5.25 4.51
N GLY A 107 0.46 4.06 4.00
CA GLY A 107 -0.05 3.86 2.64
C GLY A 107 -1.39 4.57 2.40
N ILE A 108 -2.31 4.49 3.37
CA ILE A 108 -3.59 5.23 3.34
C ILE A 108 -3.33 6.74 3.35
N ALA A 109 -2.45 7.22 4.23
CA ALA A 109 -2.13 8.64 4.35
C ALA A 109 -1.49 9.20 3.08
N ASP A 110 -0.56 8.48 2.45
CA ASP A 110 0.05 8.87 1.18
C ASP A 110 -0.98 8.96 0.04
N MET A 111 -1.92 8.01 -0.01
CA MET A 111 -3.00 8.01 -1.01
C MET A 111 -4.00 9.16 -0.80
N TRP A 112 -4.30 9.51 0.46
CA TRP A 112 -5.25 10.58 0.79
C TRP A 112 -4.65 11.98 0.60
N LEU A 113 -3.48 12.23 1.18
CA LEU A 113 -2.86 13.56 1.26
C LEU A 113 -1.99 13.89 0.04
N ASP A 114 -1.71 12.90 -0.80
CA ASP A 114 -0.87 13.05 -2.00
C ASP A 114 0.47 13.73 -1.66
N PHE A 115 1.10 13.26 -0.57
CA PHE A 115 2.32 13.88 -0.01
C PHE A 115 3.43 14.02 -1.05
N ARG A 116 3.52 13.08 -1.99
CA ARG A 116 4.56 13.06 -3.03
C ARG A 116 4.38 14.13 -4.12
N THR A 117 3.16 14.52 -4.47
CA THR A 117 2.96 15.60 -5.46
C THR A 117 3.12 16.98 -4.83
N ARG A 118 2.76 17.14 -3.55
CA ARG A 118 2.95 18.40 -2.83
C ARG A 118 4.42 18.73 -2.59
N PHE A 119 5.24 17.74 -2.20
CA PHE A 119 6.68 17.96 -2.01
C PHE A 119 7.45 18.21 -3.32
N ARG A 120 6.97 17.73 -4.49
CA ARG A 120 7.61 17.99 -5.79
C ARG A 120 7.26 19.37 -6.39
N ARG A 121 6.32 20.11 -5.79
CA ARG A 121 5.88 21.43 -6.29
C ARG A 121 6.53 22.60 -5.51
N ASN A 122 7.32 22.28 -4.50
CA ASN A 122 7.98 23.25 -3.62
C ASN A 122 9.51 23.17 -3.68
N ASP A 123 10.03 22.39 -4.63
CA ASP A 123 11.40 22.44 -5.19
C ASP A 123 11.28 22.98 -6.62
#